data_AF-G0NA28-F1
#
_entry.id   AF-G0NA28-F1
#
_cell.length_a   1.000
_cell.length_b   1.000
_cell.length_c   1.000
_cell.angle_alpha   90.00
_cell.angle_beta   90.00
_cell.angle_gamma   90.00
#
_symmetry.space_group_name_H-M   'P 1'
#
loop_
_entity.id
_entity.type
_entity.pdbx_description
1 polymer ?
#
loop_
_entity_poly.entity_id
_entity_poly.type
_entity_poly.pdbx_seq_one_letter_code
_entity_poly.pdbx_strand_id
1 'polypeptide(L)'
;MQSIFLVALILVVLSGINGQLAGGFSDLKPAEYTKTAWKSVPQINSKVNGDTLFVPVKVVKAQVQVVAGTNTVLEVLVSESTCSKGVAATQVNADKCKLKSGGKRALYKVSIWEKSWENFEQITAEKIRDVAANEKL
;
A
#
# COMPACT_ATOMS: atom_id res chain seq x y z
N MET A 1 25.02 21.08 63.82
CA MET A 1 24.53 22.02 62.79
C MET A 1 25.63 22.24 61.78
N GLN A 2 25.54 21.61 60.61
CA GLN A 2 25.86 22.21 59.31
C GLN A 2 25.58 21.17 58.23
N SER A 3 24.45 21.37 57.55
CA SER A 3 23.95 20.56 56.46
C SER A 3 24.74 20.88 55.20
N ILE A 4 25.40 19.89 54.60
CA ILE A 4 26.01 20.01 53.27
C ILE A 4 25.03 19.40 52.26
N PHE A 5 24.33 20.25 51.51
CA PHE A 5 23.45 19.84 50.42
C PHE A 5 24.31 19.45 49.21
N LEU A 6 24.32 18.16 48.88
CA LEU A 6 24.84 17.64 47.61
C LEU A 6 23.84 17.98 46.49
N VAL A 7 24.16 18.99 45.68
CA VAL A 7 23.42 19.29 44.45
C VAL A 7 23.89 18.32 43.37
N ALA A 8 23.12 17.26 43.15
CA ALA A 8 23.32 16.37 42.02
C ALA A 8 22.95 17.10 40.72
N LEU A 9 23.95 17.47 39.92
CA LEU A 9 23.76 18.04 38.59
C LEU A 9 23.25 16.92 37.66
N ILE A 10 21.94 16.79 37.53
CA ILE A 10 21.31 15.87 36.57
C ILE A 10 21.53 16.47 35.17
N LEU A 11 22.54 15.98 34.47
CA LEU A 11 22.69 16.16 33.02
C LEU A 11 21.55 15.38 32.34
N VAL A 12 20.44 16.08 32.05
CA VAL A 12 19.42 15.57 31.15
C VAL A 12 20.02 15.53 29.76
N VAL A 13 20.52 14.38 29.35
CA VAL A 13 20.83 14.10 27.94
C VAL A 13 19.50 14.14 27.20
N LEU A 14 19.23 15.27 26.54
CA LEU A 14 18.21 15.35 25.50
C LEU A 14 18.65 14.39 24.39
N SER A 15 18.25 13.14 24.54
CA SER A 15 18.30 12.15 23.49
C SER A 15 17.37 12.67 22.40
N GLY A 16 17.92 13.41 21.44
CA GLY A 16 17.26 13.61 20.17
C GLY A 16 16.96 12.21 19.66
N ILE A 17 15.69 11.83 19.71
CA ILE A 17 15.18 10.63 19.04
C ILE A 17 15.31 10.92 17.55
N ASN A 18 16.52 10.73 17.01
CA ASN A 18 16.72 10.51 15.60
C ASN A 18 15.98 9.21 15.30
N GLY A 19 14.75 9.35 14.81
CA GLY A 19 13.90 8.26 14.37
C GLY A 19 14.70 7.28 13.53
N GLN A 20 14.64 6.02 13.94
CA GLN A 20 15.46 4.90 13.50
C GLN A 20 15.55 4.80 11.97
N LEU A 21 16.75 4.49 11.47
CA LEU A 21 16.98 4.02 10.09
C LEU A 21 16.29 2.66 9.90
N ALA A 22 15.01 2.65 9.52
CA ALA A 22 14.27 1.43 9.22
C ALA A 22 14.48 1.01 7.75
N GLY A 23 15.64 0.40 7.45
CA GLY A 23 15.91 -0.16 6.12
C GLY A 23 15.14 -1.46 5.80
N GLY A 24 14.52 -2.07 6.81
CA GLY A 24 13.67 -3.27 6.67
C GLY A 24 12.19 -2.92 6.48
N PHE A 25 11.37 -3.94 6.22
CA PHE A 25 9.92 -3.77 6.18
C PHE A 25 9.36 -3.50 7.57
N SER A 26 8.47 -2.51 7.65
CA SER A 26 7.60 -2.25 8.80
C SER A 26 6.16 -2.47 8.38
N ASP A 27 5.36 -3.11 9.24
CA ASP A 27 3.96 -3.38 8.97
C ASP A 27 3.11 -2.11 9.07
N LEU A 28 2.14 -2.00 8.17
CA LEU A 28 1.14 -0.94 8.13
C LEU A 28 -0.25 -1.55 8.31
N LYS A 29 -1.23 -0.70 8.62
CA LYS A 29 -2.64 -1.13 8.70
C LYS A 29 -3.23 -1.25 7.29
N PRO A 30 -3.59 -2.46 6.82
CA PRO A 30 -4.06 -2.64 5.43
C PRO A 30 -5.27 -1.78 5.06
N ALA A 31 -6.22 -1.61 6.00
CA ALA A 31 -7.45 -0.85 5.77
C ALA A 31 -7.20 0.60 5.31
N GLU A 32 -6.14 1.24 5.82
CA GLU A 32 -5.78 2.64 5.49
C GLU A 32 -5.31 2.80 4.03
N TYR A 33 -4.88 1.72 3.38
CA TYR A 33 -4.34 1.72 2.02
C TYR A 33 -5.36 1.30 0.96
N THR A 34 -6.63 1.06 1.33
CA THR A 34 -7.68 0.66 0.39
C THR A 34 -7.88 1.67 -0.74
N LYS A 35 -7.85 2.97 -0.44
CA LYS A 35 -7.94 4.02 -1.45
C LYS A 35 -6.68 4.07 -2.32
N THR A 36 -5.51 3.95 -1.71
CA THR A 36 -4.20 3.96 -2.39
C THR A 36 -4.07 2.82 -3.39
N ALA A 37 -4.63 1.64 -3.09
CA ALA A 37 -4.62 0.48 -3.96
C ALA A 37 -5.22 0.75 -5.36
N TRP A 38 -6.11 1.74 -5.51
CA TRP A 38 -6.66 2.12 -6.81
C TRP A 38 -5.61 2.68 -7.77
N LYS A 39 -4.49 3.23 -7.28
CA LYS A 39 -3.38 3.65 -8.15
C LYS A 39 -2.76 2.48 -8.93
N SER A 40 -2.95 1.23 -8.48
CA SER A 40 -2.44 0.03 -9.15
C SER A 40 -3.28 -0.45 -10.33
N VAL A 41 -4.52 0.04 -10.48
CA VAL A 41 -5.48 -0.41 -11.51
C VAL A 41 -4.91 -0.36 -12.93
N PRO A 42 -4.22 0.71 -13.37
CA PRO A 42 -3.61 0.74 -14.70
C PRO A 42 -2.57 -0.38 -14.88
N GLN A 43 -1.73 -0.63 -13.88
CA GLN A 43 -0.65 -1.62 -13.93
C GLN A 43 -1.16 -3.06 -13.89
N ILE A 44 -2.28 -3.31 -13.21
CA ILE A 44 -2.93 -4.62 -13.20
C ILE A 44 -3.56 -4.89 -14.58
N ASN A 45 -4.33 -3.93 -15.08
CA ASN A 45 -5.13 -4.14 -16.29
C ASN A 45 -4.34 -4.09 -17.59
N SER A 46 -3.14 -3.51 -17.59
CA SER A 46 -2.20 -3.61 -18.71
C SER A 46 -1.67 -5.04 -18.92
N LYS A 47 -1.74 -5.90 -17.89
CA LYS A 47 -1.25 -7.29 -17.92
C LYS A 47 -2.36 -8.34 -18.03
N VAL A 48 -3.61 -7.96 -17.79
CA VAL A 48 -4.76 -8.88 -17.87
C VAL A 48 -5.19 -9.01 -19.32
N ASN A 49 -5.46 -10.23 -19.80
CA ASN A 49 -6.12 -10.48 -21.08
C ASN A 49 -7.64 -10.61 -20.86
N GLY A 50 -8.45 -9.92 -21.66
CA GLY A 50 -9.91 -9.89 -21.54
C GLY A 50 -10.50 -8.48 -21.58
N ASP A 51 -11.82 -8.38 -21.68
CA ASP A 51 -12.53 -7.11 -21.92
C ASP A 51 -12.95 -6.38 -20.64
N THR A 52 -12.87 -7.06 -19.50
CA THR A 52 -13.31 -6.54 -18.20
C THR A 52 -12.13 -6.05 -17.36
N LEU A 53 -12.32 -4.93 -16.66
CA LEU A 53 -11.32 -4.39 -15.74
C LEU A 53 -11.34 -5.11 -14.40
N PHE A 54 -10.16 -5.40 -13.86
CA PHE A 54 -9.95 -5.79 -12.47
C PHE A 54 -9.78 -4.55 -11.59
N VAL A 55 -10.47 -4.52 -10.46
CA VAL A 55 -10.42 -3.42 -9.48
C VAL A 55 -10.15 -3.94 -8.06
N PRO A 56 -9.60 -3.11 -7.16
CA PRO A 56 -9.37 -3.49 -5.77
C PRO A 56 -10.66 -3.83 -5.04
N VAL A 57 -10.63 -4.91 -4.28
CA VAL A 57 -11.66 -5.30 -3.30
C VAL A 57 -11.23 -4.82 -1.92
N LYS A 58 -9.99 -5.19 -1.52
CA LYS A 58 -9.36 -4.78 -0.26
C LYS A 58 -7.85 -5.00 -0.30
N VAL A 59 -7.15 -4.34 0.60
CA VAL A 59 -5.75 -4.64 0.90
C VAL A 59 -5.71 -5.68 2.03
N VAL A 60 -5.01 -6.80 1.81
CA VAL A 60 -4.89 -7.88 2.81
C VAL A 60 -3.60 -7.76 3.63
N LYS A 61 -2.57 -7.13 3.05
CA LYS A 61 -1.30 -6.84 3.71
C LYS A 61 -0.75 -5.51 3.23
N ALA A 62 -0.17 -4.73 4.13
CA ALA A 62 0.50 -3.48 3.81
C ALA A 62 1.80 -3.38 4.61
N GLN A 63 2.89 -3.04 3.94
CA GLN A 63 4.21 -2.86 4.54
C GLN A 63 4.90 -1.66 3.90
N VAL A 64 5.81 -1.04 4.64
CA VAL A 64 6.65 0.05 4.15
C VAL A 64 8.12 -0.26 4.40
N GLN A 65 8.96 0.17 3.48
CA GLN A 65 10.41 0.08 3.61
C GLN A 65 11.03 1.43 3.24
N VAL A 66 11.94 1.94 4.08
CA VAL A 66 12.74 3.12 3.74
C VAL A 66 13.93 2.67 2.91
N VAL A 67 14.06 3.25 1.72
CA VAL A 67 15.14 3.00 0.75
C VAL A 67 15.66 4.35 0.23
N ALA A 68 16.10 4.45 -1.03
CA ALA A 68 16.22 5.73 -1.72
C ALA A 68 14.81 6.31 -2.02
N GLY A 69 14.06 6.64 -0.98
CA GLY A 69 12.63 6.94 -1.01
C GLY A 69 11.85 6.08 -0.02
N THR A 70 10.54 6.03 -0.20
CA THR A 70 9.65 5.13 0.53
C THR A 70 9.10 4.10 -0.44
N ASN A 71 9.26 2.81 -0.14
CA ASN A 71 8.64 1.73 -0.88
C ASN A 71 7.48 1.14 -0.07
N THR A 72 6.26 1.44 -0.47
CA THR A 72 5.05 0.85 0.11
C THR A 72 4.66 -0.39 -0.68
N VAL A 73 4.63 -1.55 -0.03
CA VAL A 73 4.26 -2.83 -0.63
C VAL A 73 2.91 -3.29 -0.09
N LEU A 74 1.96 -3.50 -1.00
CA LEU A 74 0.60 -3.93 -0.70
C LEU A 74 0.35 -5.31 -1.30
N GLU A 75 -0.32 -6.19 -0.57
CA GLU A 75 -1.02 -7.33 -1.17
C GLU A 75 -2.48 -6.94 -1.33
N VAL A 76 -2.93 -6.86 -2.58
CA VAL A 76 -4.25 -6.35 -2.95
C VAL A 76 -5.06 -7.48 -3.53
N LEU A 77 -6.18 -7.78 -2.89
CA LEU A 77 -7.21 -8.63 -3.48
C LEU A 77 -7.95 -7.80 -4.52
N VAL A 78 -7.98 -8.29 -5.75
CA VAL A 78 -8.70 -7.68 -6.87
C VAL A 78 -9.77 -8.61 -7.39
N SER A 79 -10.77 -8.05 -8.07
CA SER A 79 -11.84 -8.80 -8.72
C SER A 79 -12.23 -8.16 -10.04
N GLU A 80 -12.77 -8.95 -10.97
CA GLU A 80 -13.50 -8.41 -12.12
C GLU A 80 -14.58 -7.42 -11.66
N SER A 81 -14.65 -6.29 -12.38
CA SER A 81 -15.64 -5.25 -12.18
C SER A 81 -16.72 -5.29 -13.26
N THR A 82 -17.70 -4.40 -13.14
CA THR A 82 -18.70 -4.14 -14.18
C THR A 82 -18.16 -3.28 -15.32
N CYS A 83 -16.96 -2.70 -15.20
CA CYS A 83 -16.36 -1.84 -16.21
C CYS A 83 -15.62 -2.63 -17.29
N SER A 84 -15.81 -2.22 -18.55
CA SER A 84 -15.00 -2.70 -19.66
C SER A 84 -13.71 -1.90 -19.81
N LYS A 85 -12.73 -2.48 -20.51
CA LYS A 85 -11.45 -1.81 -20.79
C LYS A 85 -11.54 -0.54 -21.66
N GLY A 86 -12.66 -0.34 -22.35
CA GLY A 86 -12.90 0.87 -23.15
C GLY A 86 -13.23 2.12 -22.31
N VAL A 87 -13.46 1.95 -20.99
CA VAL A 87 -13.73 3.07 -20.08
C VAL A 87 -12.47 3.92 -19.90
N ALA A 88 -12.61 5.25 -19.98
CA ALA A 88 -11.49 6.17 -19.78
C ALA A 88 -10.88 5.98 -18.38
N ALA A 89 -9.55 6.02 -18.26
CA ALA A 89 -8.86 5.79 -16.98
C ALA A 89 -9.35 6.71 -15.85
N THR A 90 -9.72 7.96 -16.17
CA THR A 90 -10.28 8.95 -15.23
C THR A 90 -11.65 8.55 -14.65
N GLN A 91 -12.32 7.59 -15.27
CA GLN A 91 -13.62 7.07 -14.85
C GLN A 91 -13.50 5.76 -14.06
N VAL A 92 -12.30 5.20 -13.91
CA VAL A 92 -12.10 3.94 -13.19
C VAL A 92 -11.86 4.23 -11.71
N ASN A 93 -12.93 4.13 -10.90
CA ASN A 93 -12.89 4.31 -9.46
C ASN A 93 -13.99 3.49 -8.76
N ALA A 94 -14.00 3.49 -7.43
CA ALA A 94 -14.93 2.70 -6.62
C ALA A 94 -16.42 3.07 -6.83
N ASP A 95 -16.70 4.29 -7.27
CA ASP A 95 -18.08 4.75 -7.49
C ASP A 95 -18.64 4.29 -8.83
N LYS A 96 -17.79 4.22 -9.86
CA LYS A 96 -18.19 3.89 -11.24
C LYS A 96 -17.96 2.42 -11.60
N CYS A 97 -16.90 1.80 -11.09
CA CYS A 97 -16.54 0.42 -11.39
C CYS A 97 -16.83 -0.48 -10.19
N LYS A 98 -18.06 -0.99 -10.14
CA LYS A 98 -18.53 -1.89 -9.09
C LYS A 98 -17.99 -3.31 -9.32
N LEU A 99 -17.92 -4.09 -8.25
CA LEU A 99 -17.53 -5.49 -8.33
C LEU A 99 -18.59 -6.28 -9.11
N LYS A 100 -18.14 -7.12 -10.04
CA LYS A 100 -19.01 -8.05 -10.75
C LYS A 100 -19.32 -9.24 -9.84
N SER A 101 -20.61 -9.58 -9.70
CA SER A 101 -21.01 -10.78 -8.94
C SER A 101 -20.39 -12.03 -9.57
N GLY A 102 -19.76 -12.88 -8.75
CA GLY A 102 -19.04 -14.06 -9.21
C GLY A 102 -17.81 -13.76 -10.09
N GLY A 103 -17.32 -12.52 -10.09
CA GLY A 103 -16.14 -12.11 -10.84
C GLY A 103 -14.89 -12.91 -10.43
N LYS A 104 -13.99 -13.14 -11.40
CA LYS A 104 -12.69 -13.77 -11.12
C LYS A 104 -11.91 -12.89 -10.14
N ARG A 105 -11.26 -13.53 -9.17
CA ARG A 105 -10.47 -12.86 -8.14
C ARG A 105 -9.01 -13.29 -8.22
N ALA A 106 -8.11 -12.36 -7.90
CA ALA A 106 -6.68 -12.62 -7.83
C ALA A 106 -6.04 -11.77 -6.75
N LEU A 107 -4.89 -12.22 -6.26
CA LEU A 107 -4.06 -11.47 -5.32
C LEU A 107 -2.86 -10.90 -6.08
N TYR A 108 -2.60 -9.61 -5.89
CA TYR A 108 -1.48 -8.90 -6.52
C TYR A 108 -0.56 -8.30 -5.46
N LYS A 109 0.75 -8.41 -5.69
CA LYS A 109 1.76 -7.61 -4.99
C LYS A 109 1.89 -6.29 -5.74
N VAL A 110 1.59 -5.19 -5.06
CA VAL A 110 1.70 -3.83 -5.59
C VAL A 110 2.83 -3.13 -4.85
N SER A 111 3.81 -2.60 -5.58
CA SER A 111 4.88 -1.78 -4.98
C SER A 111 4.74 -0.35 -5.47
N ILE A 112 4.69 0.59 -4.54
CA ILE A 112 4.58 2.03 -4.77
C ILE A 112 5.86 2.66 -4.21
N TRP A 113 6.75 3.06 -5.12
CA TRP A 113 8.02 3.69 -4.76
C TRP A 113 7.94 5.19 -4.99
N GLU A 114 8.06 5.95 -3.90
CA GLU A 114 7.93 7.40 -3.90
C GLU A 114 9.21 8.05 -3.41
N LYS A 115 9.59 9.17 -4.04
CA LYS A 115 10.65 10.07 -3.55
C LYS A 115 10.10 11.49 -3.54
N SER A 116 9.66 11.95 -2.38
CA SER A 116 9.00 13.26 -2.26
C SER A 116 9.91 14.42 -2.68
N TRP A 117 11.24 14.30 -2.49
CA TRP A 117 12.22 15.32 -2.89
C TRP A 117 12.52 15.37 -4.41
N GLU A 118 12.10 14.34 -5.16
CA GLU A 118 12.28 14.25 -6.61
C GLU A 118 10.95 14.36 -7.38
N ASN A 119 9.81 14.53 -6.68
CA ASN A 119 8.46 14.43 -7.26
C ASN A 119 8.31 13.15 -8.13
N PHE A 120 8.84 12.04 -7.63
CA PHE A 120 8.89 10.77 -8.33
C PHE A 120 7.95 9.76 -7.69
N GLU A 121 7.18 9.06 -8.53
CA GLU A 121 6.36 7.91 -8.16
C GLU A 121 6.49 6.83 -9.24
N GLN A 122 6.74 5.60 -8.81
CA GLN A 122 6.69 4.42 -9.66
C GLN A 122 5.82 3.34 -9.03
N ILE A 123 4.88 2.81 -9.82
CA ILE A 123 3.96 1.77 -9.38
C ILE A 123 4.20 0.51 -10.22
N THR A 124 4.35 -0.62 -9.54
CA THR A 124 4.40 -1.94 -10.15
C THR A 124 3.32 -2.83 -9.57
N ALA A 125 2.80 -3.76 -10.39
CA ALA A 125 1.83 -4.76 -9.95
C ALA A 125 2.21 -6.13 -10.50
N GLU A 126 2.34 -7.12 -9.63
CA GLU A 126 2.71 -8.49 -9.96
C GLU A 126 1.64 -9.43 -9.43
N LYS A 127 1.10 -10.29 -10.30
CA LYS A 127 0.10 -11.27 -9.89
C LYS A 127 0.79 -12.32 -9.00
N ILE A 128 0.29 -12.51 -7.79
CA ILE A 128 0.74 -13.56 -6.87
C ILE A 128 0.05 -14.87 -7.25
N ARG A 129 -1.29 -14.87 -7.27
CA ARG A 129 -2.11 -16.05 -7.60
C ARG A 129 -3.57 -15.68 -7.87
N ASP A 130 -4.30 -16.60 -8.48
CA ASP A 130 -5.77 -16.55 -8.47
C ASP A 130 -6.32 -16.90 -7.07
N VAL A 131 -7.51 -16.39 -6.77
CA VAL A 131 -8.19 -16.56 -5.48
C VAL A 131 -9.57 -17.14 -5.75
N ALA A 132 -9.91 -18.24 -5.07
CA ALA A 132 -11.21 -18.87 -5.25
C ALA A 132 -12.34 -17.99 -4.69
N ALA A 133 -13.53 -18.09 -5.27
CA ALA A 133 -14.67 -17.24 -4.89
C ALA A 133 -15.04 -17.38 -3.40
N ASN A 134 -14.91 -18.58 -2.84
CA ASN A 134 -15.20 -18.93 -1.44
C ASN A 134 -14.02 -18.71 -0.47
N GLU A 135 -12.85 -18.34 -0.97
CA GLU A 135 -11.67 -18.13 -0.14
C GLU A 135 -11.75 -16.80 0.62
N LYS A 136 -11.63 -16.89 1.95
CA LYS A 136 -11.52 -15.75 2.86
C LYS A 136 -10.05 -15.42 3.07
N LEU A 137 -9.70 -14.17 2.80
CA LEU A 137 -8.39 -13.55 3.06
C LEU A 137 -8.51 -12.52 4.17
#